data_AF-A0A849WDJ5-F1
#
_entry.id   AF-A0A849WDJ5-F1
#
_cell.length_a   1.000
_cell.length_b   1.000
_cell.length_c   1.000
_cell.angle_alpha   90.00
_cell.angle_beta   90.00
_cell.angle_gamma   90.00
#
_symmetry.space_group_name_H-M   'P 1'
#
loop_
_entity.id
_entity.type
_entity.pdbx_description
1 polymer ?
#
loop_
_entity_poly.entity_id
_entity_poly.type
_entity_poly.pdbx_seq_one_letter_code
_entity_poly.pdbx_strand_id
1 'polypeptide(L)'
;MREKNKAFTLIELLVVVFIIALLASILVPTLSSVFERGRKKAAMVELQQIGVALALYEECYRDFPPTFLEDLGLKQHNQTNAGIESLVLCLSSQHKNGSFYPFRESQLENTDSDLSPVPLASLTKTVFQTNELFELIDPWGNPYLYFHYRDIKESTQQFYMIQGEKVSTTPHLKRTKTGNLRGSSRYQIFSAGQDGILHNEDDLTLE
;
A
#
# COMPACT_ATOMS: atom_id res chain seq x y z
N MET A 1 57.75 -10.91 -35.12
CA MET A 1 56.71 -11.97 -35.13
C MET A 1 55.36 -11.29 -35.19
N ARG A 2 54.56 -11.54 -36.23
CA ARG A 2 53.26 -10.88 -36.44
C ARG A 2 52.20 -11.73 -35.75
N GLU A 3 51.68 -11.24 -34.63
CA GLU A 3 50.58 -11.85 -33.88
C GLU A 3 49.42 -12.15 -34.85
N LYS A 4 49.02 -13.42 -34.96
CA LYS A 4 47.83 -13.81 -35.72
C LYS A 4 46.62 -13.40 -34.92
N ASN A 5 46.04 -12.25 -35.22
CA ASN A 5 44.72 -11.87 -34.71
C ASN A 5 43.70 -12.93 -35.16
N LYS A 6 43.18 -13.71 -34.21
CA LYS A 6 42.12 -14.68 -34.46
C LYS A 6 40.83 -13.92 -34.78
N ALA A 7 40.31 -14.12 -36.00
CA ALA A 7 38.99 -13.63 -36.36
C ALA A 7 37.92 -14.52 -35.73
N PHE A 8 36.90 -13.90 -35.14
CA PHE A 8 35.78 -14.60 -34.52
C PHE A 8 34.88 -15.22 -35.59
N THR A 9 34.46 -16.46 -35.40
CA THR A 9 33.56 -17.14 -36.34
C THR A 9 32.10 -16.91 -35.95
N LEU A 10 31.20 -16.94 -36.95
CA LEU A 10 29.76 -16.83 -36.71
C LEU A 10 29.24 -17.95 -35.80
N ILE A 11 29.82 -19.15 -35.91
CA ILE A 11 29.42 -20.31 -35.11
C ILE A 11 29.81 -20.16 -33.64
N GLU A 12 30.99 -19.58 -33.35
CA GLU A 12 31.41 -19.27 -31.98
C GLU A 12 30.45 -18.28 -31.33
N LEU A 13 30.00 -17.24 -32.06
CA LEU A 13 29.01 -16.29 -31.55
C LEU A 13 27.65 -16.97 -31.34
N LEU A 14 27.22 -17.81 -32.28
CA LEU A 14 25.94 -18.51 -32.22
C LEU A 14 25.85 -19.43 -31.01
N VAL A 15 26.91 -20.19 -30.72
CA VAL A 15 26.96 -21.09 -29.56
C VAL A 15 26.90 -20.29 -28.25
N VAL A 16 27.55 -19.13 -28.18
CA VAL A 16 27.52 -18.28 -26.97
C VAL A 16 26.13 -17.74 -26.70
N VAL A 17 25.46 -17.16 -27.70
CA VAL A 17 24.09 -16.65 -27.51
C VAL A 17 23.10 -17.78 -27.21
N PHE A 18 23.32 -18.97 -27.77
CA PHE A 18 22.52 -20.16 -27.47
C PHE A 18 22.67 -20.60 -26.01
N ILE A 19 23.90 -20.64 -25.49
CA ILE A 19 24.14 -20.97 -24.07
C ILE A 19 23.53 -19.90 -23.16
N ILE A 20 23.69 -18.61 -23.48
CA ILE A 20 23.08 -17.51 -22.71
C ILE A 20 21.55 -17.65 -22.69
N ALA A 21 20.91 -17.91 -23.83
CA ALA A 21 19.46 -18.10 -23.93
C ALA A 21 18.98 -19.31 -23.10
N LEU A 22 19.71 -20.42 -23.14
CA LEU A 22 19.39 -21.61 -22.35
C LEU A 22 19.47 -21.30 -20.84
N LEU A 23 20.54 -20.66 -20.39
CA LEU A 23 20.69 -20.27 -18.97
C LEU A 23 19.63 -19.25 -18.54
N ALA A 24 19.34 -18.25 -19.38
CA ALA A 24 18.32 -17.24 -19.10
C ALA A 24 16.92 -17.86 -18.98
N SER A 25 16.59 -18.86 -19.79
CA SER A 25 15.26 -19.50 -19.75
C SER A 25 14.95 -20.17 -18.41
N ILE A 26 15.97 -20.67 -17.70
CA ILE A 26 15.82 -21.26 -16.36
C ILE A 26 15.79 -20.16 -15.28
N LEU A 27 16.56 -19.08 -15.47
CA LEU A 27 16.74 -18.01 -14.49
C LEU A 27 15.55 -17.04 -14.41
N VAL A 28 14.95 -16.68 -15.53
CA VAL A 28 13.84 -15.69 -15.57
C VAL A 28 12.64 -16.09 -14.69
N PRO A 29 12.07 -17.31 -14.77
CA PRO A 29 10.89 -17.65 -13.97
C PRO A 29 11.20 -17.73 -12.47
N THR A 30 12.41 -18.17 -12.10
CA THR A 30 12.82 -18.21 -10.69
C THR A 30 12.97 -16.81 -10.12
N LEU A 31 13.53 -15.88 -10.89
CA LEU A 31 13.74 -14.51 -10.46
C LEU A 31 12.43 -13.76 -10.17
N SER A 32 11.40 -13.94 -10.99
CA SER A 32 10.06 -13.36 -10.74
C SER A 32 9.51 -13.77 -9.37
N SER A 33 9.62 -15.05 -9.01
CA SER A 33 9.15 -15.54 -7.71
C SER A 33 9.92 -14.94 -6.51
N VAL A 34 11.21 -14.64 -6.69
CA VAL A 34 12.05 -14.02 -5.66
C VAL A 34 11.65 -12.57 -5.43
N PHE A 35 11.39 -11.83 -6.52
CA PHE A 35 10.91 -10.46 -6.41
C PHE A 35 9.53 -10.38 -5.76
N GLU A 36 8.60 -11.27 -6.11
CA GLU A 36 7.28 -11.31 -5.48
C GLU A 36 7.35 -11.60 -3.97
N ARG A 37 8.21 -12.55 -3.56
CA ARG A 37 8.48 -12.77 -2.13
C ARG A 37 9.11 -11.55 -1.46
N GLY A 38 9.97 -10.83 -2.18
CA GLY A 38 10.56 -9.57 -1.74
C GLY A 38 9.51 -8.49 -1.50
N ARG A 39 8.60 -8.29 -2.46
CA ARG A 39 7.45 -7.38 -2.37
C ARG A 39 6.55 -7.73 -1.19
N LYS A 40 6.14 -8.99 -1.07
CA LYS A 40 5.31 -9.47 0.06
C LYS A 40 5.98 -9.19 1.42
N LYS A 41 7.30 -9.42 1.52
CA LYS A 41 8.05 -9.10 2.73
C LYS A 41 8.12 -7.60 3.00
N ALA A 42 8.30 -6.77 1.97
CA ALA A 42 8.31 -5.33 2.09
C ALA A 42 6.95 -4.80 2.58
N ALA A 43 5.85 -5.25 1.97
CA ALA A 43 4.49 -4.90 2.37
C ALA A 43 4.21 -5.26 3.84
N MET A 44 4.64 -6.45 4.28
CA MET A 44 4.50 -6.85 5.69
C MET A 44 5.28 -5.94 6.65
N VAL A 45 6.48 -5.50 6.26
CA VAL A 45 7.28 -4.56 7.05
C VAL A 45 6.62 -3.18 7.09
N GLU A 46 6.07 -2.71 5.98
CA GLU A 46 5.31 -1.46 5.91
C GLU A 46 4.08 -1.51 6.82
N LEU A 47 3.26 -2.57 6.73
CA LEU A 47 2.13 -2.79 7.64
C LEU A 47 2.56 -2.76 9.11
N GLN A 48 3.65 -3.42 9.46
CA GLN A 48 4.19 -3.39 10.83
C GLN A 48 4.59 -1.96 11.26
N GLN A 49 5.23 -1.19 10.37
CA GLN A 49 5.60 0.20 10.64
C GLN A 49 4.38 1.10 10.80
N ILE A 50 3.34 0.91 9.99
CA ILE A 50 2.06 1.59 10.13
C ILE A 50 1.42 1.23 11.48
N GLY A 51 1.44 -0.04 11.87
CA GLY A 51 0.94 -0.49 13.17
C GLY A 51 1.62 0.18 14.37
N VAL A 52 2.94 0.37 14.29
CA VAL A 52 3.70 1.13 15.30
C VAL A 52 3.27 2.61 15.29
N ALA A 53 3.12 3.22 14.12
CA ALA A 53 2.68 4.62 14.01
C ALA A 53 1.25 4.81 14.55
N LEU A 54 0.34 3.87 14.29
CA LEU A 54 -1.03 3.87 14.82
C LEU A 54 -1.04 3.73 16.35
N ALA A 55 -0.18 2.90 16.93
CA ALA A 55 -0.05 2.79 18.38
C ALA A 55 0.43 4.11 19.03
N LEU A 56 1.39 4.80 18.38
CA LEU A 56 1.84 6.12 18.83
C LEU A 56 0.74 7.18 18.69
N TYR A 57 -0.03 7.13 17.60
CA TYR A 57 -1.17 8.02 17.38
C TYR A 57 -2.24 7.81 18.46
N GLU A 58 -2.60 6.56 18.76
CA GLU A 58 -3.54 6.20 19.85
C GLU A 58 -3.05 6.70 21.21
N GLU A 59 -1.75 6.62 21.49
CA GLU A 59 -1.18 7.14 22.75
C GLU A 59 -1.42 8.66 22.89
N CYS A 60 -1.31 9.40 21.78
CA CYS A 60 -1.45 10.86 21.76
C CYS A 60 -2.93 11.31 21.74
N TYR A 61 -3.76 10.68 20.91
CA TYR A 61 -5.13 11.13 20.61
C TYR A 61 -6.21 10.28 21.26
N ARG A 62 -5.84 9.18 21.94
CA ARG A 62 -6.76 8.20 22.58
C ARG A 62 -7.74 7.53 21.62
N ASP A 63 -7.48 7.62 20.32
CA ASP A 63 -8.31 7.07 19.26
C ASP A 63 -7.43 6.77 18.03
N PHE A 64 -7.97 6.05 17.05
CA PHE A 64 -7.31 5.81 15.77
C PHE A 64 -7.76 6.84 14.71
N PRO A 65 -7.02 7.01 13.61
CA PRO A 65 -7.49 7.80 12.47
C PRO A 65 -8.88 7.35 12.02
N PRO A 66 -9.84 8.25 11.79
CA PRO A 66 -11.17 7.84 11.32
C PRO A 66 -11.11 7.29 9.90
N THR A 67 -12.12 6.51 9.51
CA THR A 67 -12.24 5.97 8.16
C THR A 67 -12.57 7.04 7.11
N PHE A 68 -13.22 8.12 7.53
CA PHE A 68 -13.74 9.14 6.64
C PHE A 68 -13.12 10.50 7.00
N LEU A 69 -12.70 11.25 5.98
CA LEU A 69 -12.17 12.60 6.14
C LEU A 69 -13.24 13.56 6.70
N GLU A 70 -14.52 13.27 6.50
CA GLU A 70 -15.63 14.04 7.06
C GLU A 70 -15.61 14.08 8.59
N ASP A 71 -15.15 13.01 9.24
CA ASP A 71 -15.03 12.93 10.70
C ASP A 71 -13.93 13.87 11.24
N LEU A 72 -13.00 14.29 10.38
CA LEU A 72 -12.01 15.34 10.65
C LEU A 72 -12.51 16.74 10.25
N GLY A 73 -13.74 16.86 9.76
CA GLY A 73 -14.35 18.10 9.28
C GLY A 73 -13.98 18.47 7.85
N LEU A 74 -13.37 17.56 7.08
CA LEU A 74 -13.00 17.76 5.68
C LEU A 74 -14.02 17.07 4.78
N LYS A 75 -14.84 17.83 4.04
CA LYS A 75 -15.85 17.28 3.13
C LYS A 75 -15.25 16.98 1.76
N GLN A 76 -15.17 15.71 1.37
CA GLN A 76 -14.63 15.36 0.06
C GLN A 76 -15.68 15.43 -1.06
N HIS A 77 -15.18 15.46 -2.29
CA HIS A 77 -16.02 15.30 -3.49
C HIS A 77 -16.50 13.86 -3.67
N ASN A 78 -15.73 12.89 -3.18
CA ASN A 78 -15.97 11.48 -3.37
C ASN A 78 -15.41 10.68 -2.15
N GLN A 79 -15.75 9.40 -2.02
CA GLN A 79 -15.34 8.54 -0.88
C GLN A 79 -14.47 7.35 -1.32
N THR A 80 -13.85 7.45 -2.50
CA THR A 80 -12.85 6.48 -2.97
C THR A 80 -11.59 6.71 -2.17
N ASN A 81 -10.94 5.64 -1.71
CA ASN A 81 -9.72 5.69 -0.90
C ASN A 81 -9.81 6.44 0.45
N ALA A 82 -10.99 6.95 0.84
CA ALA A 82 -11.20 7.78 2.04
C ALA A 82 -10.51 7.26 3.32
N GLY A 83 -10.54 5.94 3.54
CA GLY A 83 -9.88 5.31 4.68
C GLY A 83 -8.38 5.60 4.73
N ILE A 84 -7.68 5.37 3.62
CA ILE A 84 -6.23 5.49 3.57
C ILE A 84 -5.78 6.94 3.48
N GLU A 85 -6.53 7.81 2.81
CA GLU A 85 -6.25 9.24 2.78
C GLU A 85 -6.36 9.86 4.17
N SER A 86 -7.41 9.49 4.91
CA SER A 86 -7.59 9.90 6.31
C SER A 86 -6.43 9.42 7.18
N LEU A 87 -5.99 8.16 7.00
CA LEU A 87 -4.83 7.62 7.70
C LEU A 87 -3.54 8.40 7.36
N VAL A 88 -3.28 8.69 6.09
CA VAL A 88 -2.11 9.48 5.67
C VAL A 88 -2.15 10.88 6.28
N LEU A 89 -3.31 11.54 6.27
CA LEU A 89 -3.49 12.85 6.88
C LEU A 89 -3.22 12.83 8.38
N CYS A 90 -3.80 11.88 9.11
CA CYS A 90 -3.61 11.76 10.55
C CYS A 90 -2.16 11.40 10.91
N LEU A 91 -1.55 10.43 10.23
CA LEU A 91 -0.19 10.00 10.54
C LEU A 91 0.87 11.00 10.06
N SER A 92 0.54 11.90 9.14
CA SER A 92 1.42 13.00 8.74
C SER A 92 1.38 14.19 9.70
N SER A 93 0.41 14.23 10.62
CA SER A 93 0.35 15.25 11.67
C SER A 93 1.59 15.24 12.57
N GLN A 94 1.90 16.39 13.16
CA GLN A 94 3.16 16.61 13.86
C GLN A 94 3.20 15.87 15.21
N HIS A 95 4.21 15.01 15.38
CA HIS A 95 4.57 14.35 16.62
C HIS A 95 6.05 14.52 16.93
N LYS A 96 6.35 15.07 18.11
CA LYS A 96 7.69 15.46 18.59
C LYS A 96 8.41 16.42 17.63
N ASN A 97 8.97 15.92 16.52
CA ASN A 97 9.75 16.66 15.51
C ASN A 97 9.48 16.22 14.05
N GLY A 98 8.44 15.45 13.79
CA GLY A 98 8.12 14.95 12.44
C GLY A 98 6.71 14.38 12.37
N SER A 99 6.44 13.53 11.39
CA SER A 99 5.20 12.74 11.31
C SER A 99 5.26 11.50 12.22
N PHE A 100 4.10 10.90 12.52
CA PHE A 100 4.02 9.61 13.20
C PHE A 100 4.61 8.47 12.36
N TYR A 101 4.41 8.55 11.05
CA TYR A 101 4.95 7.59 10.08
C TYR A 101 5.95 8.29 9.13
N PRO A 102 7.13 7.71 8.89
CA PRO A 102 8.14 8.30 8.00
C PRO A 102 7.79 8.03 6.53
N PHE A 103 6.87 8.81 5.98
CA PHE A 103 6.44 8.68 4.58
C PHE A 103 7.59 8.85 3.61
N ARG A 104 7.58 8.03 2.55
CA ARG A 104 8.48 8.13 1.41
C ARG A 104 7.66 8.51 0.18
N GLU A 105 8.20 9.38 -0.65
CA GLU A 105 7.55 9.80 -1.90
C GLU A 105 7.19 8.60 -2.80
N SER A 106 8.01 7.54 -2.80
CA SER A 106 7.76 6.33 -3.59
C SER A 106 6.58 5.47 -3.09
N GLN A 107 6.03 5.79 -1.92
CA GLN A 107 4.90 5.08 -1.31
C GLN A 107 3.62 5.92 -1.34
N LEU A 108 3.67 7.14 -1.88
CA LEU A 108 2.53 8.05 -1.94
C LEU A 108 2.15 8.29 -3.38
N GLU A 109 0.89 8.06 -3.70
CA GLU A 109 0.31 8.31 -5.01
C GLU A 109 -1.10 8.86 -4.84
N ASN A 110 -1.56 9.67 -5.79
CA ASN A 110 -2.96 10.12 -5.86
C ASN A 110 -3.64 9.32 -6.97
N THR A 111 -4.18 8.17 -6.60
CA THR A 111 -4.69 7.14 -7.50
C THR A 111 -6.05 7.46 -8.09
N ASP A 112 -6.85 8.30 -7.43
CA ASP A 112 -8.17 8.76 -7.92
C ASP A 112 -8.17 10.21 -8.45
N SER A 113 -7.00 10.87 -8.42
CA SER A 113 -6.76 12.24 -8.89
C SER A 113 -7.62 13.30 -8.21
N ASP A 114 -7.99 13.08 -6.94
CA ASP A 114 -8.80 14.02 -6.20
C ASP A 114 -7.95 15.11 -5.49
N LEU A 115 -8.64 16.11 -4.95
CA LEU A 115 -8.01 17.23 -4.24
C LEU A 115 -8.80 17.53 -2.98
N SER A 116 -8.07 17.84 -1.91
CA SER A 116 -8.67 18.38 -0.70
C SER A 116 -9.27 19.77 -0.97
N PRO A 117 -10.49 20.03 -0.47
CA PRO A 117 -11.09 21.37 -0.56
C PRO A 117 -10.37 22.40 0.32
N VAL A 118 -9.54 21.96 1.27
CA VAL A 118 -8.82 22.81 2.21
C VAL A 118 -7.31 22.72 1.93
N PRO A 119 -6.56 23.83 2.04
CA PRO A 119 -5.11 23.79 1.86
C PRO A 119 -4.39 22.90 2.89
N LEU A 120 -3.93 21.72 2.45
CA LEU A 120 -3.32 20.70 3.32
C LEU A 120 -1.95 21.11 3.86
N ALA A 121 -1.21 21.95 3.14
CA ALA A 121 0.06 22.51 3.60
C ALA A 121 -0.05 23.31 4.92
N SER A 122 -1.26 23.74 5.29
CA SER A 122 -1.54 24.38 6.58
C SER A 122 -1.65 23.37 7.73
N LEU A 123 -2.02 22.13 7.42
CA LEU A 123 -2.21 21.04 8.38
C LEU A 123 -0.91 20.27 8.59
N THR A 124 -0.23 19.89 7.50
CA THR A 124 1.02 19.12 7.58
C THR A 124 1.96 19.56 6.46
N LYS A 125 3.16 20.03 6.82
CA LYS A 125 4.17 20.51 5.86
C LYS A 125 5.12 19.42 5.39
N THR A 126 5.13 18.29 6.09
CA THR A 126 6.05 17.17 5.85
C THR A 126 5.63 16.31 4.68
N VAL A 127 4.31 16.14 4.46
CA VAL A 127 3.78 15.28 3.39
C VAL A 127 3.07 16.12 2.33
N PHE A 128 2.22 17.07 2.73
CA PHE A 128 1.42 17.83 1.78
C PHE A 128 2.06 19.18 1.45
N GLN A 129 2.62 19.27 0.25
CA GLN A 129 3.02 20.55 -0.37
C GLN A 129 1.93 21.09 -1.30
N THR A 130 1.09 20.20 -1.82
CA THR A 130 -0.08 20.46 -2.66
C THR A 130 -1.37 20.14 -1.89
N ASN A 131 -2.52 20.34 -2.53
CA ASN A 131 -3.82 19.93 -1.98
C ASN A 131 -4.22 18.52 -2.44
N GLU A 132 -3.33 17.79 -3.11
CA GLU A 132 -3.59 16.41 -3.50
C GLU A 132 -3.74 15.56 -2.24
N LEU A 133 -4.76 14.72 -2.22
CA LEU A 133 -4.85 13.68 -1.22
C LEU A 133 -4.04 12.49 -1.75
N PHE A 134 -3.17 12.00 -0.90
CA PHE A 134 -2.27 10.91 -1.24
C PHE A 134 -2.72 9.67 -0.50
N GLU A 135 -2.78 8.56 -1.24
CA GLU A 135 -2.86 7.24 -0.66
C GLU A 135 -1.47 6.68 -0.38
N LEU A 136 -1.37 5.92 0.71
CA LEU A 136 -0.24 5.04 0.90
C LEU A 136 -0.45 3.79 0.04
N ILE A 137 0.44 3.55 -0.92
CA ILE A 137 0.39 2.40 -1.82
C ILE A 137 1.27 1.25 -1.32
N ASP A 138 0.83 0.04 -1.62
CA ASP A 138 1.60 -1.18 -1.41
C ASP A 138 2.66 -1.39 -2.52
N PRO A 139 3.54 -2.40 -2.40
CA PRO A 139 4.59 -2.65 -3.40
C PRO A 139 4.11 -3.01 -4.82
N TRP A 140 2.81 -3.25 -5.00
CA TRP A 140 2.17 -3.50 -6.30
C TRP A 140 1.46 -2.25 -6.85
N GLY A 141 1.45 -1.14 -6.11
CA GLY A 141 0.84 0.12 -6.51
C GLY A 141 -0.64 0.23 -6.14
N ASN A 142 -1.17 -0.69 -5.32
CA ASN A 142 -2.54 -0.60 -4.85
C ASN A 142 -2.57 0.20 -3.54
N PRO A 143 -3.53 1.11 -3.34
CA PRO A 143 -3.77 1.75 -2.05
C PRO A 143 -3.99 0.69 -0.96
N TYR A 144 -3.35 0.87 0.20
CA TYR A 144 -3.73 0.11 1.39
C TYR A 144 -5.18 0.43 1.74
N LEU A 145 -5.92 -0.57 2.20
CA LEU A 145 -7.30 -0.42 2.61
C LEU A 145 -7.35 -0.25 4.12
N TYR A 146 -8.05 0.77 4.61
CA TYR A 146 -8.07 1.11 6.03
C TYR A 146 -9.50 1.33 6.54
N PHE A 147 -9.80 0.71 7.68
CA PHE A 147 -11.08 0.83 8.37
C PHE A 147 -10.86 1.07 9.85
N HIS A 148 -11.45 2.13 10.36
CA HIS A 148 -11.53 2.40 11.79
C HIS A 148 -12.54 1.47 12.46
N TYR A 149 -12.33 1.07 13.73
CA TYR A 149 -13.20 0.08 14.41
C TYR A 149 -14.70 0.43 14.41
N ARG A 150 -15.04 1.72 14.45
CA ARG A 150 -16.42 2.22 14.41
C ARG A 150 -17.16 1.86 13.12
N ASP A 151 -16.42 1.63 12.04
CA ASP A 151 -16.95 1.42 10.69
C ASP A 151 -16.79 -0.03 10.23
N ILE A 152 -16.26 -0.92 11.09
CA ILE A 152 -16.22 -2.36 10.86
C ILE A 152 -17.63 -2.94 11.09
N LYS A 153 -18.50 -2.80 10.11
CA LYS A 153 -19.90 -3.27 10.13
C LYS A 153 -20.25 -3.96 8.80
N GLU A 154 -21.18 -4.90 8.83
CA GLU A 154 -21.65 -5.62 7.63
C GLU A 154 -22.27 -4.69 6.58
N SER A 155 -22.78 -3.53 7.00
CA SER A 155 -23.38 -2.52 6.11
C SER A 155 -22.36 -1.55 5.51
N THR A 156 -21.11 -1.55 5.98
CA THR A 156 -20.10 -0.59 5.51
C THR A 156 -19.57 -1.04 4.17
N GLN A 157 -19.67 -0.17 3.17
CA GLN A 157 -19.08 -0.35 1.86
C GLN A 157 -18.19 0.84 1.56
N GLN A 158 -16.95 0.57 1.17
CA GLN A 158 -16.00 1.58 0.72
C GLN A 158 -15.54 1.28 -0.70
N PHE A 159 -14.96 2.27 -1.35
CA PHE A 159 -14.43 2.15 -2.69
C PHE A 159 -12.95 2.44 -2.70
N TYR A 160 -12.20 1.70 -3.50
CA TYR A 160 -10.76 1.89 -3.66
C TYR A 160 -10.37 1.78 -5.13
N MET A 161 -9.33 2.51 -5.53
CA MET A 161 -8.74 2.39 -6.86
C MET A 161 -7.72 1.26 -6.86
N ILE A 162 -8.10 0.08 -7.35
CA ILE A 162 -7.23 -1.09 -7.41
C ILE A 162 -6.91 -1.37 -8.88
N GLN A 163 -5.61 -1.41 -9.23
CA GLN A 163 -5.15 -1.56 -10.62
C GLN A 163 -5.80 -0.57 -11.62
N GLY A 164 -6.17 0.63 -11.17
CA GLY A 164 -6.82 1.65 -11.98
C GLY A 164 -8.33 1.48 -12.15
N GLU A 165 -8.95 0.47 -11.54
CA GLU A 165 -10.40 0.28 -11.50
C GLU A 165 -10.97 0.59 -10.11
N LYS A 166 -12.17 1.17 -10.08
CA LYS A 166 -12.88 1.43 -8.84
C LYS A 166 -13.55 0.15 -8.34
N VAL A 167 -13.01 -0.43 -7.28
CA VAL A 167 -13.50 -1.66 -6.66
C VAL A 167 -14.18 -1.33 -5.33
N SER A 168 -15.35 -1.91 -5.09
CA SER A 168 -16.01 -1.79 -3.78
C SER A 168 -15.63 -2.94 -2.86
N THR A 169 -15.38 -2.64 -1.59
CA THR A 169 -15.03 -3.63 -0.58
C THR A 169 -15.73 -3.38 0.74
N THR A 170 -15.71 -4.41 1.57
CA THR A 170 -16.27 -4.42 2.92
C THR A 170 -15.18 -4.73 3.93
N PRO A 171 -15.30 -4.26 5.18
CA PRO A 171 -14.40 -4.68 6.25
C PRO A 171 -14.35 -6.21 6.36
N HIS A 172 -13.19 -6.77 6.71
CA HIS A 172 -13.06 -8.21 6.89
C HIS A 172 -13.70 -8.63 8.22
N LEU A 173 -14.89 -9.24 8.14
CA LEU A 173 -15.66 -9.65 9.31
C LEU A 173 -15.52 -11.16 9.54
N LYS A 174 -14.67 -11.57 10.51
CA LYS A 174 -14.58 -12.98 10.94
C LYS A 174 -15.63 -13.25 12.02
N ARG A 175 -16.69 -14.00 11.68
CA ARG A 175 -17.65 -14.51 12.68
C ARG A 175 -17.01 -15.61 13.51
N THR A 176 -16.95 -15.42 14.83
CA THR A 176 -16.60 -16.51 15.76
C THR A 176 -17.72 -17.53 15.83
N LYS A 177 -17.42 -18.76 16.30
CA LYS A 177 -18.42 -19.82 16.52
C LYS A 177 -19.53 -19.43 17.50
N THR A 178 -19.32 -18.39 18.31
CA THR A 178 -20.29 -17.84 19.27
C THR A 178 -21.08 -16.64 18.73
N GLY A 179 -20.88 -16.27 17.46
CA GLY A 179 -21.59 -15.16 16.80
C GLY A 179 -20.97 -13.77 17.01
N ASN A 180 -19.92 -13.64 17.83
CA ASN A 180 -19.21 -12.37 18.02
C ASN A 180 -18.26 -12.10 16.83
N LEU A 181 -18.16 -10.83 16.41
CA LEU A 181 -17.22 -10.38 15.38
C LEU A 181 -15.80 -10.34 15.97
N ARG A 182 -14.86 -11.11 15.40
CA ARG A 182 -13.42 -11.07 15.74
C ARG A 182 -12.74 -10.03 14.84
N GLY A 183 -11.79 -9.25 15.37
CA GLY A 183 -11.06 -8.22 14.61
C GLY A 183 -11.73 -6.83 14.58
N SER A 184 -12.65 -6.56 15.51
CA SER A 184 -13.49 -5.35 15.54
C SER A 184 -13.06 -4.30 16.59
N SER A 185 -11.96 -4.49 17.30
CA SER A 185 -11.69 -3.70 18.52
C SER A 185 -10.72 -2.52 18.35
N ARG A 186 -10.05 -2.35 17.20
CA ARG A 186 -9.06 -1.29 17.00
C ARG A 186 -9.12 -0.64 15.62
N TYR A 187 -8.68 -1.36 14.60
CA TYR A 187 -8.72 -0.95 13.19
C TYR A 187 -8.51 -2.19 12.33
N GLN A 188 -8.71 -2.06 11.03
CA GLN A 188 -8.26 -3.03 10.04
C GLN A 188 -7.47 -2.29 8.98
N ILE A 189 -6.30 -2.82 8.64
CA ILE A 189 -5.54 -2.37 7.48
C ILE A 189 -5.08 -3.58 6.68
N PHE A 190 -5.19 -3.49 5.35
CA PHE A 190 -4.76 -4.56 4.47
C PHE A 190 -4.24 -4.08 3.12
N SER A 191 -3.35 -4.87 2.52
CA SER A 191 -2.92 -4.72 1.13
C SER A 191 -3.67 -5.72 0.26
N ALA A 192 -4.09 -5.25 -0.92
CA ALA A 192 -4.78 -6.04 -1.94
C ALA A 192 -3.88 -7.04 -2.67
N GLY A 193 -2.59 -7.08 -2.33
CA GLY A 193 -1.66 -8.03 -2.90
C GLY A 193 -1.35 -7.81 -4.37
N GLN A 194 -0.91 -8.89 -5.02
CA GLN A 194 -0.43 -8.86 -6.41
C GLN A 194 -1.59 -8.88 -7.40
N ASP A 195 -2.64 -9.65 -7.09
CA ASP A 195 -3.76 -9.85 -8.01
C ASP A 195 -4.82 -8.76 -7.91
N GLY A 196 -4.82 -7.96 -6.82
CA GLY A 196 -5.80 -6.91 -6.58
C GLY A 196 -7.19 -7.46 -6.20
N ILE A 197 -7.30 -8.76 -5.92
CA ILE A 197 -8.54 -9.44 -5.57
C ILE A 197 -8.66 -9.48 -4.06
N LEU A 198 -9.51 -8.61 -3.54
CA LEU A 198 -9.73 -8.50 -2.10
C LEU A 198 -10.42 -9.75 -1.52
N HIS A 199 -10.10 -10.04 -0.26
CA HIS A 199 -10.56 -11.15 0.56
C HIS A 199 -10.09 -12.54 0.10
N ASN A 200 -8.85 -12.63 -0.37
CA ASN A 200 -8.23 -13.87 -0.83
C ASN A 200 -7.06 -14.32 0.11
N GLU A 201 -6.21 -15.24 -0.36
CA GLU A 201 -5.04 -15.73 0.38
C GLU A 201 -3.77 -14.86 0.27
N ASP A 202 -3.70 -13.94 -0.71
CA ASP A 202 -2.51 -13.10 -0.93
C ASP A 202 -2.57 -11.79 -0.14
N ASP A 203 -3.78 -11.34 0.22
CA ASP A 203 -4.05 -10.25 1.14
C ASP A 203 -3.18 -10.30 2.40
N LEU A 204 -2.52 -9.18 2.69
CA LEU A 204 -1.76 -9.00 3.91
C LEU A 204 -2.56 -8.13 4.86
N THR A 205 -2.84 -8.61 6.07
CA THR A 205 -3.64 -7.88 7.05
C THR A 205 -2.88 -7.59 8.34
N LEU A 206 -3.23 -6.48 8.98
CA LEU A 206 -2.89 -6.18 10.37
C LEU A 206 -4.21 -5.92 11.13
N GLU A 207 -4.52 -6.80 12.08
CA GLU A 207 -5.69 -6.73 12.99
C GLU A 207 -5.24 -6.49 14.44
#